data_AF-D3P8L8-F1
#
_entry.id   AF-D3P8L8-F1
#
_cell.length_a   1.000
_cell.length_b   1.000
_cell.length_c   1.000
_cell.angle_alpha   90.00
_cell.angle_beta   90.00
_cell.angle_gamma   90.00
#
_symmetry.space_group_name_H-M   'P 1'
#
loop_
_entity.id
_entity.type
_entity.pdbx_description
1 polymer ?
#
loop_
_entity_poly.entity_id
_entity_poly.type
_entity_poly.pdbx_seq_one_letter_code
_entity_poly.pdbx_strand_id
1 'polypeptide(L)'
;MKFDNGFLIAKFIKRYKRFLVDCELNEEIITAYNPNTGSMEGLLNEGCRVALSVSDNPKRKFKYTIEAFELDNNWVYTNTVNVNNIVKKSIEENAIRELSYYDYLKPEFKIEDSRVDFFLERGKDKILVEVKNVTLLKDDTAFFPDAVTKRGKKHLDLLKKYAQKGYTCYIFYVVGVNAIKFDCAKFIDKDYCKSYKDALDCGVKVLTYRHIFDPFKKESNLIAI
;
A
#
# COMPACT_ATOMS: atom_id res chain seq x y z
N MET A 1 -1.77 14.80 3.23
CA MET A 1 -2.84 14.70 4.26
C MET A 1 -2.29 14.66 5.69
N LYS A 2 -3.09 15.07 6.69
CA LYS A 2 -2.79 14.89 8.12
C LYS A 2 -3.68 13.81 8.74
N PHE A 3 -3.16 13.07 9.72
CA PHE A 3 -3.95 12.17 10.56
C PHE A 3 -4.58 12.95 11.72
N ASP A 4 -5.85 12.67 12.02
CA ASP A 4 -6.59 13.35 13.08
C ASP A 4 -6.05 12.98 14.48
N ASN A 5 -5.75 11.69 14.67
CA ASN A 5 -5.24 11.15 15.92
C ASN A 5 -3.71 11.04 15.91
N GLY A 6 -3.11 11.14 17.10
CA GLY A 6 -1.68 10.85 17.28
C GLY A 6 -1.38 9.35 17.24
N PHE A 7 -0.10 9.04 17.10
CA PHE A 7 0.41 7.67 17.16
C PHE A 7 1.16 7.45 18.46
N LEU A 8 1.04 6.26 19.04
CA LEU A 8 1.92 5.81 20.10
C LEU A 8 3.13 5.14 19.47
N ILE A 9 4.32 5.38 20.05
CA ILE A 9 5.55 4.73 19.61
C ILE A 9 5.89 3.63 20.60
N ALA A 10 6.09 2.43 20.08
CA ALA A 10 6.45 1.24 20.86
C ALA A 10 7.67 0.56 20.22
N LYS A 11 8.30 -0.39 20.92
CA LYS A 11 9.33 -1.26 20.32
C LYS A 11 8.72 -2.57 19.88
N PHE A 12 9.04 -2.99 18.66
CA PHE A 12 8.66 -4.28 18.13
C PHE A 12 9.35 -5.42 18.90
N ILE A 13 8.58 -6.43 19.32
CA ILE A 13 9.13 -7.65 19.92
C ILE A 13 9.04 -8.79 18.91
N LYS A 14 7.84 -9.14 18.46
CA LYS A 14 7.64 -10.24 17.51
C LYS A 14 6.32 -10.12 16.75
N ARG A 15 6.32 -10.64 15.53
CA ARG A 15 5.10 -10.85 14.72
C ARG A 15 4.77 -12.33 14.67
N TYR A 16 3.51 -12.67 14.85
CA TYR A 16 3.04 -14.06 14.82
C TYR A 16 1.61 -14.14 14.27
N LYS A 17 1.25 -15.32 13.76
CA LYS A 17 -0.04 -15.56 13.07
C LYS A 17 -0.33 -14.56 11.94
N ARG A 18 0.68 -13.87 11.41
CA ARG A 18 0.62 -12.76 10.42
C ARG A 18 -0.05 -11.48 10.90
N PHE A 19 -1.11 -11.56 11.69
CA PHE A 19 -1.95 -10.42 12.08
C PHE A 19 -1.75 -9.95 13.53
N LEU A 20 -0.85 -10.56 14.29
CA LEU A 20 -0.54 -10.15 15.68
C LEU A 20 0.92 -9.72 15.78
N VAL A 21 1.12 -8.63 16.50
CA VAL A 21 2.44 -8.11 16.85
C VAL A 21 2.44 -7.80 18.33
N ASP A 22 3.41 -8.36 19.05
CA ASP A 22 3.69 -7.93 20.42
C ASP A 22 4.68 -6.77 20.38
N CYS A 23 4.41 -5.74 21.18
CA CYS A 23 5.25 -4.55 21.30
C CYS A 23 5.47 -4.18 22.77
N GLU A 24 6.62 -3.61 23.08
CA GLU A 24 6.90 -2.95 24.36
C GLU A 24 6.46 -1.47 24.28
N LEU A 25 5.48 -1.08 25.09
CA LEU A 25 4.97 0.28 25.21
C LEU A 25 4.98 0.67 26.69
N ASN A 26 5.77 1.68 27.07
CA ASN A 26 5.92 2.11 28.47
C ASN A 26 6.26 0.95 29.43
N GLU A 27 7.24 0.11 29.06
CA GLU A 27 7.67 -1.08 29.84
C GLU A 27 6.63 -2.21 29.94
N GLU A 28 5.45 -2.06 29.33
CA GLU A 28 4.43 -3.11 29.24
C GLU A 28 4.43 -3.78 27.87
N ILE A 29 4.20 -5.10 27.85
CA ILE A 29 3.99 -5.85 26.63
C ILE A 29 2.51 -5.76 26.24
N ILE A 30 2.23 -5.18 25.08
CA ILE A 30 0.90 -5.13 24.47
C ILE A 30 0.86 -5.97 23.20
N THR A 31 -0.34 -6.41 22.81
CA THR A 31 -0.58 -7.03 21.50
C THR A 31 -1.36 -6.05 20.60
N ALA A 32 -0.81 -5.77 19.42
CA ALA A 32 -1.41 -4.95 18.38
C ALA A 32 -1.85 -5.80 17.18
N TYR A 33 -2.92 -5.37 16.51
CA TYR A 33 -3.35 -5.93 15.24
C TYR A 33 -2.44 -5.41 14.12
N ASN A 34 -1.95 -6.33 13.28
CA ASN A 34 -1.19 -6.00 12.09
C ASN A 34 -2.02 -6.25 10.82
N PRO A 35 -2.47 -5.18 10.13
CA PRO A 35 -3.30 -5.30 8.92
C PRO A 35 -2.53 -5.75 7.67
N ASN A 36 -1.20 -5.90 7.74
CA ASN A 36 -0.39 -6.39 6.63
C ASN A 36 -0.22 -7.92 6.70
N THR A 37 -0.69 -8.64 5.67
CA THR A 37 -0.58 -10.11 5.60
C THR A 37 0.63 -10.61 4.81
N GLY A 38 1.39 -9.70 4.19
CA GLY A 38 2.61 -10.00 3.45
C GLY A 38 3.75 -10.52 4.33
N SER A 39 4.88 -10.82 3.70
CA SER A 39 6.08 -11.28 4.40
C SER A 39 6.57 -10.24 5.41
N MET A 40 6.49 -8.95 5.04
CA MET A 40 7.14 -7.84 5.73
C MET A 40 8.66 -8.07 5.88
N GLU A 41 9.25 -8.79 4.92
CA GLU A 41 10.68 -9.04 4.86
C GLU A 41 11.46 -7.71 4.90
N GLY A 42 12.53 -7.68 5.68
CA GLY A 42 13.34 -6.47 5.89
C GLY A 42 12.77 -5.45 6.89
N LEU A 43 11.53 -5.62 7.36
CA LEU A 43 10.90 -4.67 8.31
C LEU A 43 10.87 -5.14 9.77
N LEU A 44 10.93 -6.46 10.01
CA LEU A 44 10.66 -7.07 11.32
C LEU A 44 11.92 -7.20 12.19
N ASN A 45 12.68 -6.12 12.30
CA ASN A 45 13.90 -6.11 13.12
C ASN A 45 13.53 -5.98 14.60
N GLU A 46 13.99 -6.92 15.44
CA GLU A 46 13.74 -6.88 16.89
C GLU A 46 14.17 -5.53 17.49
N GLY A 47 13.32 -4.94 18.32
CA GLY A 47 13.57 -3.67 18.97
C GLY A 47 13.35 -2.42 18.10
N CYS A 48 13.06 -2.55 16.79
CA CYS A 48 12.74 -1.40 15.96
C CYS A 48 11.49 -0.67 16.47
N ARG A 49 11.39 0.64 16.20
CA ARG A 49 10.23 1.41 16.62
C ARG A 49 9.05 1.12 15.68
N VAL A 50 7.86 1.07 16.26
CA VAL A 50 6.59 0.95 15.52
C VAL A 50 5.64 2.06 15.92
N ALA A 51 4.87 2.53 14.95
CA ALA A 51 3.80 3.50 15.18
C ALA A 51 2.46 2.75 15.31
N LEU A 52 1.72 3.07 16.37
CA LEU A 52 0.45 2.45 16.71
C LEU A 52 -0.67 3.49 16.69
N SER A 53 -1.78 3.16 16.04
CA SER A 53 -3.05 3.86 16.27
C SER A 53 -3.84 3.20 17.40
N VAL A 54 -4.65 4.01 18.09
CA VAL A 54 -5.52 3.58 19.18
C VAL A 54 -6.98 3.69 18.72
N SER A 55 -7.78 2.69 19.05
CA SER A 55 -9.23 2.70 18.84
C SER A 55 -9.97 2.62 20.17
N ASP A 56 -10.87 3.57 20.40
CA ASP A 56 -11.76 3.58 21.57
C ASP A 56 -13.03 2.75 21.38
N ASN A 57 -13.24 2.17 20.19
CA ASN A 57 -14.40 1.32 19.94
C ASN A 57 -14.35 0.04 20.80
N PRO A 58 -15.26 -0.14 21.77
CA PRO A 58 -15.23 -1.26 22.71
C PRO A 58 -15.52 -2.61 22.04
N LYS A 59 -16.06 -2.62 20.82
CA LYS A 59 -16.31 -3.84 20.04
C LYS A 59 -15.04 -4.38 19.37
N ARG A 60 -13.95 -3.61 19.32
CA ARG A 60 -12.71 -4.09 18.71
C ARG A 60 -12.02 -5.10 19.61
N LYS A 61 -11.60 -6.22 19.02
CA LYS A 61 -10.81 -7.24 19.71
C LYS A 61 -9.43 -6.73 20.13
N PHE A 62 -8.82 -5.85 19.34
CA PHE A 62 -7.51 -5.26 19.61
C PHE A 62 -7.63 -3.74 19.65
N LYS A 63 -7.17 -3.14 20.75
CA LYS A 63 -7.14 -1.69 20.97
C LYS A 63 -6.14 -0.98 20.06
N TYR A 64 -5.00 -1.62 19.82
CA TYR A 64 -3.88 -1.08 19.06
C TYR A 64 -3.82 -1.67 17.65
N THR A 65 -3.50 -0.84 16.66
CA THR A 65 -3.23 -1.27 15.28
C THR A 65 -1.86 -0.77 14.85
N ILE A 66 -1.08 -1.64 14.23
CA ILE A 66 0.22 -1.29 13.63
C ILE A 66 -0.02 -0.47 12.37
N GLU A 67 0.59 0.71 12.34
CA GLU A 67 0.48 1.67 11.23
C GLU A 67 1.78 1.69 10.40
N ALA A 68 2.92 1.72 11.07
CA ALA A 68 4.24 1.78 10.44
C ALA A 68 5.33 1.10 11.28
N PHE A 69 6.41 0.73 10.60
CA PHE A 69 7.67 0.30 11.18
C PHE A 69 8.75 1.31 10.85
N GLU A 70 9.67 1.56 11.76
CA GLU A 70 10.86 2.33 11.47
C GLU A 70 11.96 1.42 10.91
N LEU A 71 12.53 1.84 9.78
CA LEU A 71 13.69 1.25 9.14
C LEU A 71 14.66 2.35 8.73
N ASP A 72 15.91 2.27 9.16
CA ASP A 72 16.97 3.24 8.81
C ASP A 72 16.56 4.71 9.00
N ASN A 73 15.97 5.03 10.15
CA ASN A 73 15.43 6.35 10.51
C ASN A 73 14.28 6.86 9.60
N ASN A 74 13.67 5.98 8.81
CA ASN A 74 12.50 6.27 7.98
C ASN A 74 11.31 5.44 8.45
N TRP A 75 10.11 6.02 8.40
CA TRP A 75 8.89 5.32 8.75
C TRP A 75 8.24 4.69 7.51
N VAL A 76 8.27 3.36 7.44
CA VAL A 76 7.62 2.58 6.39
C VAL A 76 6.19 2.30 6.82
N TYR A 77 5.23 2.91 6.13
CA TYR A 77 3.81 2.69 6.41
C TYR A 77 3.35 1.31 5.91
N THR A 78 2.95 0.45 6.84
CA THR A 78 2.65 -0.95 6.53
C THR A 78 1.16 -1.25 6.52
N ASN A 79 0.30 -0.34 6.99
CA ASN A 79 -1.14 -0.58 7.08
C ASN A 79 -1.82 -0.57 5.70
N THR A 80 -1.89 -1.75 5.08
CA THR A 80 -2.44 -1.93 3.73
C THR A 80 -3.91 -1.58 3.60
N VAL A 81 -4.69 -1.65 4.68
CA VAL A 81 -6.12 -1.25 4.65
C VAL A 81 -6.23 0.26 4.46
N ASN A 82 -5.36 1.01 5.13
CA ASN A 82 -5.42 2.46 5.08
C ASN A 82 -4.69 3.05 3.87
N VAL A 83 -3.74 2.33 3.24
CA VAL A 83 -3.07 2.79 1.99
C VAL A 83 -4.08 3.20 0.91
N ASN A 84 -5.17 2.45 0.74
CA ASN A 84 -6.23 2.84 -0.19
C ASN A 84 -6.85 4.20 0.20
N ASN A 85 -7.08 4.46 1.49
CA ASN A 85 -7.57 5.77 1.93
C ASN A 85 -6.55 6.89 1.67
N ILE A 86 -5.25 6.61 1.78
CA ILE A 86 -4.19 7.58 1.45
C ILE A 86 -4.28 7.95 -0.03
N VAL A 87 -4.31 6.94 -0.91
CA VAL A 87 -4.44 7.16 -2.36
C VAL A 87 -5.73 7.90 -2.68
N LYS A 88 -6.87 7.52 -2.08
CA LYS A 88 -8.16 8.18 -2.27
C LYS A 88 -8.07 9.67 -1.90
N LYS A 89 -7.57 9.99 -0.72
CA LYS A 89 -7.40 11.39 -0.27
C LYS A 89 -6.45 12.15 -1.18
N SER A 90 -5.37 11.54 -1.64
CA SER A 90 -4.44 12.16 -2.59
C SER A 90 -5.06 12.40 -3.97
N ILE A 91 -6.00 11.55 -4.42
CA ILE A 91 -6.80 11.79 -5.64
C ILE A 91 -7.75 12.98 -5.41
N GLU A 92 -8.49 12.98 -4.29
CA GLU A 92 -9.43 14.05 -3.91
C GLU A 92 -8.72 15.43 -3.75
N GLU A 93 -7.48 15.43 -3.25
CA GLU A 93 -6.63 16.61 -3.11
C GLU A 93 -5.90 17.01 -4.41
N ASN A 94 -6.11 16.29 -5.52
CA ASN A 94 -5.40 16.47 -6.80
C ASN A 94 -3.86 16.34 -6.71
N ALA A 95 -3.36 15.62 -5.70
CA ALA A 95 -1.93 15.38 -5.49
C ALA A 95 -1.34 14.31 -6.43
N ILE A 96 -2.20 13.52 -7.09
CA ILE A 96 -1.81 12.53 -8.10
C ILE A 96 -2.24 13.05 -9.47
N ARG A 97 -1.32 13.71 -10.17
CA ARG A 97 -1.60 14.43 -11.42
C ARG A 97 -2.35 13.58 -12.46
N GLU A 98 -1.99 12.32 -12.61
CA GLU A 98 -2.59 11.41 -13.60
C GLU A 98 -4.07 11.11 -13.31
N LEU A 99 -4.48 11.23 -12.05
CA LEU A 99 -5.82 10.94 -11.54
C LEU A 99 -6.59 12.21 -11.11
N SER A 100 -6.01 13.39 -11.28
CA SER A 100 -6.65 14.69 -10.98
C SER A 100 -7.76 15.05 -11.97
N TYR A 101 -8.63 15.98 -11.55
CA TYR A 101 -9.71 16.56 -12.36
C TYR A 101 -10.69 15.52 -12.95
N TYR A 102 -11.32 14.74 -12.08
CA TYR A 102 -12.33 13.74 -12.43
C TYR A 102 -13.75 14.24 -12.15
N ASP A 103 -14.75 13.67 -12.85
CA ASP A 103 -16.17 13.94 -12.64
C ASP A 103 -16.77 13.02 -11.58
N TYR A 104 -16.27 11.78 -11.51
CA TYR A 104 -16.74 10.76 -10.58
C TYR A 104 -15.58 9.90 -10.05
N LEU A 105 -15.62 9.58 -8.75
CA LEU A 105 -14.69 8.67 -8.08
C LEU A 105 -15.49 7.65 -7.26
N LYS A 106 -15.26 6.36 -7.52
CA LYS A 106 -15.83 5.25 -6.75
C LYS A 106 -14.73 4.30 -6.28
N PRO A 107 -14.45 4.29 -4.96
CA PRO A 107 -13.62 3.26 -4.35
C PRO A 107 -14.30 1.89 -4.37
N GLU A 108 -13.50 0.83 -4.19
CA GLU A 108 -13.98 -0.56 -4.02
C GLU A 108 -14.94 -0.98 -5.16
N PHE A 109 -14.61 -0.60 -6.39
CA PHE A 109 -15.48 -0.77 -7.55
C PHE A 109 -15.54 -2.25 -7.97
N LYS A 110 -16.72 -2.86 -7.78
CA LYS A 110 -16.99 -4.23 -8.23
C LYS A 110 -17.08 -4.27 -9.75
N ILE A 111 -16.33 -5.19 -10.37
CA ILE A 111 -16.30 -5.40 -11.80
C ILE A 111 -16.15 -6.90 -12.09
N GLU A 112 -17.14 -7.46 -12.77
CA GLU A 112 -17.27 -8.92 -12.94
C GLU A 112 -17.19 -9.63 -11.56
N ASP A 113 -16.36 -10.65 -11.43
CA ASP A 113 -16.09 -11.38 -10.18
C ASP A 113 -14.92 -10.79 -9.37
N SER A 114 -14.46 -9.60 -9.73
CA SER A 114 -13.35 -8.91 -9.08
C SER A 114 -13.79 -7.57 -8.48
N ARG A 115 -12.84 -6.95 -7.80
CA ARG A 115 -12.94 -5.58 -7.30
C ARG A 115 -11.62 -4.89 -7.53
N VAL A 116 -11.67 -3.73 -8.18
CA VAL A 116 -10.53 -2.81 -8.29
C VAL A 116 -10.65 -1.74 -7.22
N ASP A 117 -9.51 -1.18 -6.81
CA ASP A 117 -9.48 -0.22 -5.72
C ASP A 117 -10.21 1.08 -6.05
N PHE A 118 -10.08 1.59 -7.29
CA PHE A 118 -10.80 2.78 -7.74
C PHE A 118 -11.30 2.69 -9.19
N PHE A 119 -12.48 3.27 -9.41
CA PHE A 119 -13.01 3.64 -10.70
C PHE A 119 -13.20 5.16 -10.76
N LEU A 120 -12.73 5.79 -11.83
CA LEU A 120 -12.94 7.22 -12.08
C LEU A 120 -13.56 7.44 -13.47
N GLU A 121 -14.33 8.51 -13.58
CA GLU A 121 -14.80 9.05 -14.86
C GLU A 121 -14.23 10.45 -15.07
N ARG A 122 -13.73 10.73 -16.28
CA ARG A 122 -13.23 12.05 -16.68
C ARG A 122 -13.63 12.30 -18.14
N GLY A 123 -14.71 13.04 -18.34
CA GLY A 123 -15.38 13.19 -19.62
C GLY A 123 -15.85 11.84 -20.15
N LYS A 124 -15.26 11.39 -21.27
CA LYS A 124 -15.53 10.08 -21.87
C LYS A 124 -14.59 8.98 -21.36
N ASP A 125 -13.53 9.34 -20.63
CA ASP A 125 -12.55 8.39 -20.15
C ASP A 125 -13.06 7.65 -18.93
N LYS A 126 -12.99 6.32 -18.98
CA LYS A 126 -13.20 5.43 -17.85
C LYS A 126 -11.87 4.92 -17.34
N ILE A 127 -11.57 5.19 -16.08
CA ILE A 127 -10.27 4.92 -15.47
C ILE A 127 -10.42 3.85 -14.40
N LEU A 128 -9.62 2.78 -14.47
CA LEU A 128 -9.50 1.77 -13.42
C LEU A 128 -8.12 1.90 -12.76
N VAL A 129 -8.09 1.87 -11.43
CA VAL A 129 -6.84 1.96 -10.66
C VAL A 129 -6.80 0.82 -9.66
N GLU A 130 -5.70 0.07 -9.69
CA GLU A 130 -5.37 -0.96 -8.73
C GLU A 130 -4.15 -0.53 -7.92
N VAL A 131 -4.23 -0.53 -6.60
CA VAL A 131 -3.18 -0.11 -5.68
C VAL A 131 -2.40 -1.30 -5.15
N LYS A 132 -1.09 -1.14 -5.01
CA LYS A 132 -0.16 -2.11 -4.45
C LYS A 132 0.71 -1.39 -3.43
N ASN A 133 0.74 -1.88 -2.19
CA ASN A 133 1.69 -1.41 -1.20
C ASN A 133 3.03 -2.13 -1.43
N VAL A 134 4.11 -1.36 -1.53
CA VAL A 134 5.47 -1.85 -1.80
C VAL A 134 6.37 -1.50 -0.63
N THR A 135 6.80 -2.53 0.08
CA THR A 135 7.69 -2.40 1.24
C THR A 135 8.96 -3.23 1.14
N LEU A 136 9.10 -4.06 0.10
CA LEU A 136 10.32 -4.85 -0.12
C LEU A 136 11.38 -3.94 -0.75
N LEU A 137 12.48 -3.74 -0.04
CA LEU A 137 13.64 -2.99 -0.49
C LEU A 137 14.82 -3.95 -0.63
N LYS A 138 15.53 -3.85 -1.74
CA LYS A 138 16.85 -4.46 -1.89
C LYS A 138 17.77 -3.45 -2.58
N ASP A 139 18.88 -3.15 -1.92
CA ASP A 139 19.78 -2.07 -2.29
C ASP A 139 19.01 -0.74 -2.42
N ASP A 140 18.99 -0.14 -3.60
CA ASP A 140 18.32 1.13 -3.91
C ASP A 140 16.96 0.96 -4.62
N THR A 141 16.49 -0.29 -4.74
CA THR A 141 15.35 -0.67 -5.59
C THR A 141 14.20 -1.28 -4.77
N ALA A 142 13.00 -0.73 -4.95
CA ALA A 142 11.77 -1.27 -4.39
C ALA A 142 11.22 -2.38 -5.31
N PHE A 143 10.74 -3.46 -4.70
CA PHE A 143 10.29 -4.65 -5.42
C PHE A 143 8.87 -5.03 -5.07
N PHE A 144 8.11 -5.47 -6.08
CA PHE A 144 6.82 -6.12 -5.87
C PHE A 144 6.69 -7.38 -6.74
N PRO A 145 6.13 -8.50 -6.24
CA PRO A 145 5.59 -8.69 -4.88
C PRO A 145 6.65 -9.13 -3.87
N ASP A 146 6.30 -9.13 -2.59
CA ASP A 146 7.11 -9.66 -1.48
C ASP A 146 6.83 -11.14 -1.17
N ALA A 147 5.85 -11.75 -1.86
CA ALA A 147 5.54 -13.17 -1.86
C ALA A 147 4.77 -13.54 -3.14
N VAL A 148 4.75 -14.84 -3.50
CA VAL A 148 3.98 -15.32 -4.66
C VAL A 148 2.51 -14.90 -4.55
N THR A 149 1.96 -14.24 -5.59
CA THR A 149 0.65 -13.58 -5.55
C THR A 149 -0.26 -13.94 -6.74
N LYS A 150 -1.04 -15.01 -6.58
CA LYS A 150 -2.11 -15.37 -7.53
C LYS A 150 -3.17 -14.28 -7.67
N ARG A 151 -3.45 -13.53 -6.59
CA ARG A 151 -4.41 -12.42 -6.60
C ARG A 151 -3.88 -11.25 -7.42
N GLY A 152 -2.62 -10.85 -7.21
CA GLY A 152 -1.99 -9.79 -7.99
C GLY A 152 -2.00 -10.09 -9.49
N LYS A 153 -1.72 -11.34 -9.88
CA LYS A 153 -1.82 -11.80 -11.27
C LYS A 153 -3.22 -11.63 -11.85
N LYS A 154 -4.26 -12.11 -11.15
CA LYS A 154 -5.67 -11.96 -11.58
C LYS A 154 -6.04 -10.49 -11.81
N HIS A 155 -5.53 -9.58 -10.98
CA HIS A 155 -5.83 -8.15 -11.11
C HIS A 155 -5.11 -7.54 -12.32
N LEU A 156 -3.87 -7.96 -12.63
CA LEU A 156 -3.19 -7.55 -13.87
C LEU A 156 -3.92 -8.03 -15.13
N ASP A 157 -4.37 -9.29 -15.14
CA ASP A 157 -5.12 -9.86 -16.27
C ASP A 157 -6.46 -9.11 -16.48
N LEU A 158 -7.11 -8.70 -15.39
CA LEU A 158 -8.30 -7.87 -15.43
C LEU A 158 -8.00 -6.48 -16.03
N LEU A 159 -6.97 -5.79 -15.55
CA LEU A 159 -6.58 -4.47 -16.09
C LEU A 159 -6.23 -4.57 -17.57
N LYS A 160 -5.47 -5.58 -17.98
CA LYS A 160 -5.16 -5.86 -19.39
C LYS A 160 -6.42 -6.00 -20.23
N LYS A 161 -7.39 -6.80 -19.77
CA LYS A 161 -8.68 -7.00 -20.46
C LYS A 161 -9.45 -5.68 -20.63
N TYR A 162 -9.43 -4.79 -19.64
CA TYR A 162 -10.14 -3.52 -19.71
C TYR A 162 -9.40 -2.44 -20.48
N ALA A 163 -8.06 -2.44 -20.46
CA ALA A 163 -7.24 -1.60 -21.33
C ALA A 163 -7.57 -1.86 -22.82
N GLN A 164 -7.67 -3.14 -23.20
CA GLN A 164 -8.07 -3.55 -24.55
C GLN A 164 -9.52 -3.17 -24.91
N LYS A 165 -10.38 -2.92 -23.93
CA LYS A 165 -11.75 -2.40 -24.12
C LYS A 165 -11.82 -0.87 -24.17
N GLY A 166 -10.68 -0.18 -24.18
CA GLY A 166 -10.58 1.27 -24.26
C GLY A 166 -10.64 2.00 -22.91
N TYR A 167 -10.55 1.29 -21.78
CA TYR A 167 -10.40 1.94 -20.48
C TYR A 167 -8.95 2.41 -20.30
N THR A 168 -8.75 3.51 -19.58
CA THR A 168 -7.42 3.82 -19.04
C THR A 168 -7.22 3.00 -17.78
N CYS A 169 -6.21 2.13 -17.75
CA CYS A 169 -5.95 1.26 -16.60
C CYS A 169 -4.60 1.61 -15.97
N TYR A 170 -4.58 1.82 -14.65
CA TYR A 170 -3.37 2.04 -13.88
C TYR A 170 -3.14 0.92 -12.88
N ILE A 171 -1.91 0.41 -12.83
CA ILE A 171 -1.36 -0.25 -11.65
C ILE A 171 -0.56 0.80 -10.87
N PHE A 172 -0.96 1.05 -9.63
CA PHE A 172 -0.40 2.08 -8.76
C PHE A 172 0.41 1.42 -7.65
N TYR A 173 1.72 1.61 -7.67
CA TYR A 173 2.63 1.18 -6.61
C TYR A 173 2.89 2.33 -5.63
N VAL A 174 2.42 2.16 -4.39
CA VAL A 174 2.71 3.02 -3.25
C VAL A 174 3.96 2.48 -2.58
N VAL A 175 5.09 3.17 -2.77
CA VAL A 175 6.41 2.74 -2.29
C VAL A 175 6.68 3.36 -0.93
N GLY A 176 6.59 2.55 0.13
CA GLY A 176 6.80 3.00 1.51
C GLY A 176 8.27 3.04 1.96
N VAL A 177 9.18 2.50 1.15
CA VAL A 177 10.62 2.42 1.43
C VAL A 177 11.39 3.51 0.70
N ASN A 178 12.60 3.82 1.18
CA ASN A 178 13.48 4.79 0.56
C ASN A 178 14.19 4.20 -0.67
N ALA A 179 13.43 3.94 -1.74
CA ALA A 179 13.95 3.46 -3.02
C ALA A 179 14.02 4.58 -4.06
N ILE A 180 15.02 4.50 -4.95
CA ILE A 180 15.15 5.39 -6.11
C ILE A 180 14.68 4.74 -7.41
N LYS A 181 14.43 3.43 -7.39
CA LYS A 181 13.93 2.64 -8.51
C LYS A 181 12.81 1.71 -8.05
N PHE A 182 12.01 1.28 -9.00
CA PHE A 182 11.02 0.21 -8.82
C PHE A 182 11.23 -0.87 -9.87
N ASP A 183 11.15 -2.13 -9.47
CA ASP A 183 11.16 -3.27 -10.38
C ASP A 183 10.24 -4.40 -9.89
N CYS A 184 9.87 -5.29 -10.80
CA CYS A 184 9.13 -6.48 -10.47
C CYS A 184 10.05 -7.56 -9.89
N ALA A 185 9.64 -8.18 -8.78
CA ALA A 185 10.41 -9.18 -8.05
C ALA A 185 10.43 -10.54 -8.76
N LYS A 186 11.10 -10.65 -9.92
CA LYS A 186 11.16 -11.91 -10.70
C LYS A 186 11.80 -13.06 -9.90
N PHE A 187 12.64 -12.75 -8.92
CA PHE A 187 13.23 -13.72 -8.01
C PHE A 187 12.22 -14.29 -6.98
N ILE A 188 11.08 -13.63 -6.78
CA ILE A 188 9.99 -14.07 -5.91
C ILE A 188 8.85 -14.67 -6.74
N ASP A 189 8.35 -13.95 -7.75
CA ASP A 189 7.19 -14.37 -8.54
C ASP A 189 7.39 -14.09 -10.04
N LYS A 190 7.98 -15.06 -10.74
CA LYS A 190 8.20 -14.99 -12.19
C LYS A 190 6.90 -14.86 -12.98
N ASP A 191 5.82 -15.48 -12.50
CA ASP A 191 4.53 -15.47 -13.19
C ASP A 191 3.86 -14.11 -13.08
N TYR A 192 3.91 -13.49 -11.90
CA TYR A 192 3.45 -12.11 -11.73
C TYR A 192 4.22 -11.16 -12.63
N CYS A 193 5.56 -11.25 -12.68
CA CYS A 193 6.36 -10.36 -13.53
C CYS A 193 6.12 -10.57 -15.03
N LYS A 194 5.81 -11.79 -15.45
CA LYS A 194 5.36 -12.05 -16.82
C LYS A 194 4.02 -11.36 -17.10
N SER A 195 3.02 -11.57 -16.25
CA SER A 195 1.71 -10.89 -16.38
C SER A 195 1.82 -9.37 -16.29
N TYR A 196 2.76 -8.85 -15.49
CA TYR A 196 3.04 -7.42 -15.38
C TYR A 196 3.50 -6.87 -16.72
N LYS A 197 4.53 -7.49 -17.32
CA LYS A 197 5.00 -7.11 -18.65
C LYS A 197 3.88 -7.21 -19.71
N ASP A 198 3.17 -8.34 -19.73
CA ASP A 198 2.07 -8.57 -20.68
C ASP A 198 0.95 -7.52 -20.54
N ALA A 199 0.71 -7.00 -19.33
CA ALA A 199 -0.27 -5.95 -19.07
C ALA A 199 0.21 -4.59 -19.60
N LEU A 200 1.49 -4.25 -19.42
CA LEU A 200 2.07 -3.02 -19.97
C LEU A 200 2.03 -3.02 -21.50
N ASP A 201 2.39 -4.14 -22.12
CA ASP A 201 2.34 -4.32 -23.58
C ASP A 201 0.91 -4.19 -24.14
N CYS A 202 -0.11 -4.35 -23.29
CA CYS A 202 -1.53 -4.17 -23.63
C CYS A 202 -2.11 -2.79 -23.25
N GLY A 203 -1.27 -1.85 -22.81
CA GLY A 203 -1.67 -0.47 -22.53
C GLY A 203 -2.04 -0.17 -21.07
N VAL A 204 -1.80 -1.10 -20.14
CA VAL A 204 -1.86 -0.77 -18.69
C VAL A 204 -0.69 0.16 -18.36
N LYS A 205 -0.99 1.25 -17.66
CA LYS A 205 -0.01 2.27 -17.25
C LYS A 205 0.44 2.03 -15.81
N VAL A 206 1.66 2.44 -15.49
CA VAL A 206 2.23 2.32 -14.14
C VAL A 206 2.30 3.68 -13.48
N LEU A 207 1.91 3.74 -12.22
CA LEU A 207 2.18 4.87 -11.33
C LEU A 207 3.05 4.39 -10.18
N THR A 208 4.13 5.11 -9.91
CA THR A 208 5.04 4.88 -8.80
C THR A 208 5.11 6.15 -7.96
N TYR A 209 4.62 6.08 -6.73
CA TYR A 209 4.68 7.20 -5.80
C TYR A 209 5.30 6.73 -4.49
N ARG A 210 6.28 7.48 -4.01
CA ARG A 210 6.85 7.33 -2.67
C ARG A 210 5.86 7.83 -1.63
N HIS A 211 5.61 7.01 -0.62
CA HIS A 211 4.87 7.41 0.55
C HIS A 211 5.82 7.91 1.63
N ILE A 212 5.73 9.20 1.93
CA ILE A 212 6.44 9.82 3.05
C ILE A 212 5.46 9.92 4.21
N PHE A 213 5.75 9.18 5.28
CA PHE A 213 4.97 9.17 6.51
C PHE A 213 5.84 9.64 7.68
N ASP A 214 5.28 10.51 8.52
CA ASP A 214 5.89 10.96 9.77
C ASP A 214 4.84 10.88 10.89
N PRO A 215 4.95 9.92 11.83
CA PRO A 215 3.98 9.76 12.91
C PRO A 215 4.02 10.91 13.92
N PHE A 216 5.14 11.62 14.05
CA PHE A 216 5.28 12.74 14.99
C PHE A 216 4.61 14.01 14.45
N LYS A 217 4.76 14.27 13.16
CA LYS A 217 4.06 15.38 12.48
C LYS A 217 2.63 15.03 12.07
N LYS A 218 2.27 13.75 12.14
CA LYS A 218 1.01 13.18 11.63
C LYS A 218 0.84 13.43 10.15
N GLU A 219 1.93 13.46 9.40
CA GLU A 219 1.93 13.80 7.98
C GLU A 219 2.03 12.55 7.11
N SER A 220 1.33 12.57 5.99
CA SER A 220 1.36 11.52 4.99
C SER A 220 1.20 12.11 3.60
N ASN A 221 2.22 11.95 2.77
CA ASN A 221 2.27 12.51 1.43
C ASN A 221 2.71 11.45 0.40
N LEU A 222 2.15 11.54 -0.80
CA LEU A 222 2.59 10.75 -1.95
C LEU A 222 3.36 11.65 -2.91
N ILE A 223 4.55 11.24 -3.33
CA ILE A 223 5.41 11.97 -4.26
C ILE A 223 5.78 11.06 -5.42
N ALA A 224 5.59 11.51 -6.66
CA ALA A 224 5.95 10.71 -7.84
C ALA A 224 7.47 10.40 -7.87
N ILE A 225 7.82 9.18 -8.24
CA ILE A 225 9.21 8.71 -8.41
C ILE A 225 9.39 7.89 -9.68
#